data_AF-A0A5C4KWU6-F1
#
_entry.id   AF-A0A5C4KWU6-F1
#
_cell.length_a   1.000
_cell.length_b   1.000
_cell.length_c   1.000
_cell.angle_alpha   90.00
_cell.angle_beta   90.00
_cell.angle_gamma   90.00
#
_symmetry.space_group_name_H-M   'P 1'
#
loop_
_entity.id
_entity.type
_entity.pdbx_description
1 polymer ?
#
loop_
_entity_poly.entity_id
_entity_poly.type
_entity_poly.pdbx_seq_one_letter_code
_entity_poly.pdbx_strand_id
1 'polypeptide(L)'
;MNGLLKKRNGFAVAAFTASLLSMFHGSAYADECPSEDFSQFLPAFSANAEIQQRLTAMTVKSLVLKPAGESGNFEPQTTGVKSSTLAFPLMAPVATGKTEGVEAEAVDDSHFNVVDKRAGNSNIKIFNFSRQACWVLEGVEDWSISEKNLVVASTPTMNTSENFCYQRAQAFAGLGGLEQYRLTGELFVAALENYVCAAASGDPQASLSAAGLSLSGMAPQLETEKVEALFKAAATTLADGAASLSTFYCYGNNPVPEGPCRHPEQAEKELIRAASMGSADAMNYLGYSFEEGRLVTKDMSRALACYRLAADKGNDTAAGNLKRLNAQDAAASTKTSYCY
;
A
#
# COMPACT_ATOMS: atom_id res chain seq x y z
N MET A 1 -93.79 -16.18 20.64
CA MET A 1 -94.58 -16.97 21.61
C MET A 1 -94.87 -18.33 21.00
N ASN A 2 -94.42 -19.39 21.68
CA ASN A 2 -94.85 -20.81 21.64
C ASN A 2 -94.91 -21.55 20.29
N GLY A 3 -94.34 -22.73 20.07
CA GLY A 3 -93.62 -23.66 20.94
C GLY A 3 -93.56 -25.08 20.33
N LEU A 4 -92.60 -25.87 20.84
CA LEU A 4 -92.64 -27.32 21.11
C LEU A 4 -92.35 -28.36 19.99
N LEU A 5 -91.21 -29.04 20.22
CA LEU A 5 -90.98 -30.50 20.32
C LEU A 5 -90.87 -31.36 19.04
N LYS A 6 -89.68 -31.99 18.88
CA LYS A 6 -89.56 -33.46 19.03
C LYS A 6 -88.12 -34.00 19.17
N LYS A 7 -87.92 -34.69 20.31
CA LYS A 7 -87.19 -35.96 20.58
C LYS A 7 -85.68 -36.17 20.29
N ARG A 8 -84.97 -36.21 21.44
CA ARG A 8 -83.84 -37.05 21.91
C ARG A 8 -83.63 -38.44 21.25
N ASN A 9 -82.34 -38.78 21.08
CA ASN A 9 -81.60 -40.01 21.48
C ASN A 9 -80.11 -39.71 21.24
N GLY A 10 -79.09 -40.06 22.02
CA GLY A 10 -78.93 -40.80 23.27
C GLY A 10 -77.55 -40.44 23.85
N PHE A 11 -77.33 -40.83 25.11
CA PHE A 11 -76.20 -40.45 25.96
C PHE A 11 -74.87 -41.09 25.56
N ALA A 12 -73.78 -40.31 25.64
CA ALA A 12 -72.50 -40.78 26.16
C ALA A 12 -71.79 -39.61 26.84
N VAL A 13 -71.70 -39.68 28.17
CA VAL A 13 -70.93 -38.78 29.02
C VAL A 13 -69.62 -39.48 29.33
N ALA A 14 -68.49 -38.84 29.05
CA ALA A 14 -67.21 -39.15 29.67
C ALA A 14 -66.43 -37.85 29.94
N ALA A 15 -66.43 -37.53 31.22
CA ALA A 15 -65.52 -36.71 32.03
C ALA A 15 -64.51 -35.74 31.38
N PHE A 16 -64.59 -34.51 31.90
CA PHE A 16 -63.61 -33.44 31.92
C PHE A 16 -62.17 -33.87 32.21
N THR A 17 -61.24 -33.39 31.38
CA THR A 17 -59.96 -32.84 31.86
C THR A 17 -59.79 -31.44 31.25
N ALA A 18 -59.81 -30.43 32.11
CA ALA A 18 -59.46 -29.07 31.75
C ALA A 18 -57.93 -28.95 31.78
N SER A 19 -57.31 -28.70 30.62
CA SER A 19 -55.97 -28.11 30.56
C SER A 19 -56.08 -26.74 29.90
N LEU A 20 -55.83 -25.73 30.73
CA LEU A 20 -55.57 -24.34 30.38
C LEU A 20 -54.24 -24.20 29.64
N LEU A 21 -54.18 -23.20 28.74
CA LEU A 21 -52.98 -22.53 28.19
C LEU A 21 -52.11 -23.46 27.31
N SER A 22 -51.76 -23.12 26.08
CA SER A 22 -51.13 -21.86 25.67
C SER A 22 -51.22 -21.69 24.15
N MET A 23 -51.25 -20.43 23.73
CA MET A 23 -51.15 -19.98 22.35
C MET A 23 -49.94 -20.61 21.66
N PHE A 24 -50.16 -21.33 20.56
CA PHE A 24 -49.14 -21.45 19.51
C PHE A 24 -49.43 -20.38 18.45
N HIS A 25 -49.13 -19.13 18.79
CA HIS A 25 -48.66 -18.17 17.80
C HIS A 25 -47.13 -18.20 17.87
N GLY A 26 -46.55 -19.32 17.45
CA GLY A 26 -45.14 -19.36 17.08
C GLY A 26 -45.05 -18.86 15.64
N SER A 27 -44.84 -17.56 15.48
CA SER A 27 -44.32 -16.99 14.25
C SER A 27 -42.97 -17.65 13.94
N ALA A 28 -42.99 -18.71 13.14
CA ALA A 28 -41.82 -19.13 12.40
C ALA A 28 -41.42 -17.96 11.49
N TYR A 29 -40.13 -17.62 11.45
CA TYR A 29 -39.52 -16.40 10.86
C TYR A 29 -39.51 -15.17 11.77
N ALA A 30 -38.80 -15.27 12.90
CA ALA A 30 -38.13 -14.11 13.49
C ALA A 30 -36.89 -13.81 12.62
N ASP A 31 -37.14 -13.09 11.53
CA ASP A 31 -36.17 -12.43 10.64
C ASP A 31 -35.51 -11.24 11.36
N GLU A 32 -34.83 -11.49 12.47
CA GLU A 32 -34.27 -10.42 13.28
C GLU A 32 -32.90 -9.97 12.76
N CYS A 33 -32.78 -8.65 12.62
CA CYS A 33 -31.51 -7.97 12.47
C CYS A 33 -30.62 -8.33 13.67
N PRO A 34 -29.39 -8.84 13.45
CA PRO A 34 -28.53 -9.25 14.57
C PRO A 34 -28.28 -8.14 15.60
N SER A 35 -28.18 -6.89 15.14
CA SER A 35 -28.13 -5.70 15.97
C SER A 35 -28.28 -4.44 15.12
N GLU A 36 -28.83 -3.38 15.69
CA GLU A 36 -28.77 -2.02 15.12
C GLU A 36 -27.43 -1.33 15.39
N ASP A 37 -26.72 -1.71 16.45
CA ASP A 37 -25.36 -1.26 16.73
C ASP A 37 -24.38 -2.05 15.84
N PHE A 38 -23.68 -1.34 14.95
CA PHE A 38 -22.75 -1.95 13.99
C PHE A 38 -21.65 -2.77 14.67
N SER A 39 -21.19 -2.34 15.86
CA SER A 39 -20.13 -3.03 16.61
C SER A 39 -20.56 -4.41 17.11
N GLN A 40 -21.86 -4.60 17.36
CA GLN A 40 -22.45 -5.89 17.72
C GLN A 40 -22.93 -6.67 16.49
N PHE A 41 -23.34 -5.95 15.44
CA PHE A 41 -23.78 -6.53 14.17
C PHE A 41 -22.64 -7.26 13.45
N LEU A 42 -21.48 -6.61 13.28
CA LEU A 42 -20.38 -7.14 12.46
C LEU A 42 -19.88 -8.52 12.93
N PRO A 43 -19.64 -8.78 14.24
CA PRO A 43 -19.31 -10.11 14.73
C PRO A 43 -20.38 -11.16 14.42
N ALA A 44 -21.66 -10.83 14.60
CA ALA A 44 -22.76 -11.75 14.33
C ALA A 44 -22.93 -12.05 12.82
N PHE A 45 -22.81 -11.02 11.98
CA PHE A 45 -22.81 -11.14 10.52
C PHE A 45 -21.64 -12.01 10.04
N SER A 46 -20.43 -11.68 10.46
CA SER A 46 -19.20 -12.34 10.00
C SER A 46 -19.10 -13.81 10.42
N ALA A 47 -19.67 -14.19 11.57
CA ALA A 47 -19.57 -15.54 12.12
C ALA A 47 -20.47 -16.59 11.42
N ASN A 48 -21.48 -16.18 10.65
CA ASN A 48 -22.47 -17.10 10.09
C ASN A 48 -22.73 -16.85 8.60
N ALA A 49 -22.39 -17.82 7.75
CA ALA A 49 -22.55 -17.74 6.30
C ALA A 49 -24.01 -17.55 5.85
N GLU A 50 -24.99 -18.12 6.56
CA GLU A 50 -26.42 -17.93 6.25
C GLU A 50 -26.87 -16.50 6.56
N ILE A 51 -26.36 -15.90 7.66
CA ILE A 51 -26.61 -14.48 7.98
C ILE A 51 -25.94 -13.60 6.93
N GLN A 52 -24.70 -13.90 6.52
CA GLN A 52 -24.05 -13.18 5.43
C GLN A 52 -24.89 -13.24 4.15
N GLN A 53 -25.34 -14.43 3.76
CA GLN A 53 -26.16 -14.62 2.55
C GLN A 53 -27.48 -13.84 2.62
N ARG A 54 -28.17 -13.87 3.75
CA ARG A 54 -29.44 -13.18 3.96
C ARG A 54 -29.29 -11.66 3.99
N LEU A 55 -28.24 -11.15 4.65
CA LEU A 55 -28.00 -9.73 4.86
C LEU A 55 -26.99 -9.15 3.86
N THR A 56 -26.87 -9.77 2.68
CA THR A 56 -26.15 -9.22 1.53
C THR A 56 -27.17 -8.76 0.49
N ALA A 57 -26.97 -7.55 -0.04
CA ALA A 57 -27.85 -6.97 -1.05
C ALA A 57 -27.99 -7.89 -2.28
N MET A 58 -29.17 -7.91 -2.90
CA MET A 58 -29.41 -8.74 -4.11
C MET A 58 -28.40 -8.46 -5.23
N THR A 59 -27.95 -7.22 -5.34
CA THR A 59 -26.85 -6.80 -6.21
C THR A 59 -25.81 -6.10 -5.35
N VAL A 60 -24.60 -6.66 -5.33
CA VAL A 60 -23.44 -6.16 -4.60
C VAL A 60 -22.54 -5.40 -5.57
N LYS A 61 -22.09 -4.20 -5.18
CA LYS A 61 -21.03 -3.49 -5.90
C LYS A 61 -19.71 -4.24 -5.68
N SER A 62 -19.13 -4.78 -6.73
CA SER A 62 -17.85 -5.48 -6.69
C SER A 62 -16.77 -4.62 -7.32
N LEU A 63 -15.80 -4.16 -6.54
CA LEU A 63 -14.60 -3.51 -7.04
C LEU A 63 -13.46 -4.53 -7.15
N VAL A 64 -12.79 -4.56 -8.30
CA VAL A 64 -11.56 -5.35 -8.50
C VAL A 64 -10.52 -4.52 -9.25
N LEU A 65 -9.24 -4.76 -8.98
CA LEU A 65 -8.17 -4.19 -9.80
C LEU A 65 -8.04 -4.94 -11.12
N LYS A 66 -8.02 -4.22 -12.25
CA LYS A 66 -7.79 -4.79 -13.58
C LYS A 66 -6.64 -4.10 -14.30
N PRO A 67 -5.92 -4.81 -15.20
CA PRO A 67 -4.94 -4.19 -16.07
C PRO A 67 -5.56 -3.07 -16.90
N ALA A 68 -4.85 -1.94 -16.99
CA ALA A 68 -5.20 -0.78 -17.78
C ALA A 68 -4.06 -0.46 -18.76
N GLY A 69 -4.37 -0.47 -20.06
CA GLY A 69 -3.39 -0.23 -21.12
C GLY A 69 -2.32 -1.32 -21.25
N GLU A 70 -1.23 -1.00 -21.94
CA GLU A 70 -0.13 -1.93 -22.24
C GLU A 70 1.02 -1.88 -21.20
N SER A 71 1.01 -0.91 -20.29
CA SER A 71 2.15 -0.58 -19.42
C SER A 71 2.13 -1.24 -18.03
N GLY A 72 1.32 -2.29 -17.82
CA GLY A 72 1.24 -2.99 -16.53
C GLY A 72 0.57 -2.18 -15.41
N ASN A 73 -0.13 -1.10 -15.74
CA ASN A 73 -0.91 -0.31 -14.79
C ASN A 73 -2.18 -1.07 -14.38
N PHE A 74 -2.67 -0.79 -13.18
CA PHE A 74 -3.92 -1.35 -12.67
C PHE A 74 -4.87 -0.23 -12.27
N GLU A 75 -6.14 -0.40 -12.58
CA GLU A 75 -7.20 0.53 -12.21
C GLU A 75 -8.35 -0.21 -11.52
N PRO A 76 -8.99 0.41 -10.51
CA PRO A 76 -10.19 -0.15 -9.90
C PRO A 76 -11.35 -0.11 -10.88
N GLN A 77 -12.00 -1.26 -11.06
CA GLN A 77 -13.24 -1.37 -11.83
C GLN A 77 -14.36 -1.88 -10.94
N THR A 78 -15.47 -1.15 -10.93
CA THR A 78 -16.66 -1.52 -10.16
C THR A 78 -17.76 -2.06 -11.07
N THR A 79 -18.32 -3.21 -10.73
CA THR A 79 -19.47 -3.82 -11.42
C THR A 79 -20.53 -4.29 -10.42
N GLY A 80 -21.77 -4.47 -10.89
CA GLY A 80 -22.82 -5.10 -10.08
C GLY A 80 -22.78 -6.62 -10.19
N VAL A 81 -22.70 -7.33 -9.07
CA VAL A 81 -22.69 -8.80 -8.99
C VAL A 81 -23.93 -9.27 -8.24
N LYS A 82 -24.63 -10.27 -8.78
CA LYS A 82 -25.81 -10.84 -8.10
C LYS A 82 -25.37 -11.64 -6.88
N SER A 83 -26.00 -11.45 -5.72
CA SER A 83 -25.64 -12.21 -4.51
C SER A 83 -25.80 -13.72 -4.69
N SER A 84 -26.72 -14.16 -5.56
CA SER A 84 -26.90 -15.57 -5.89
C SER A 84 -25.71 -16.23 -6.58
N THR A 85 -24.75 -15.46 -7.10
CA THR A 85 -23.53 -15.99 -7.73
C THR A 85 -22.31 -15.93 -6.80
N LEU A 86 -22.47 -15.36 -5.60
CA LEU A 86 -21.40 -15.24 -4.62
C LEU A 86 -21.25 -16.54 -3.82
N ALA A 87 -20.00 -16.88 -3.50
CA ALA A 87 -19.69 -17.99 -2.61
C ALA A 87 -19.56 -17.47 -1.17
N PHE A 88 -20.43 -17.95 -0.27
CA PHE A 88 -20.39 -17.60 1.15
C PHE A 88 -19.56 -18.64 1.94
N PRO A 89 -18.84 -18.24 2.99
CA PRO A 89 -18.77 -16.88 3.55
C PRO A 89 -17.90 -15.94 2.70
N LEU A 90 -18.33 -14.67 2.60
CA LEU A 90 -17.59 -13.58 1.95
C LEU A 90 -16.53 -12.96 2.87
N MET A 91 -16.80 -13.00 4.17
CA MET A 91 -15.96 -12.44 5.23
C MET A 91 -15.64 -13.54 6.24
N ALA A 92 -14.38 -13.58 6.70
CA ALA A 92 -14.01 -14.43 7.83
C ALA A 92 -14.47 -13.82 9.16
N PRO A 93 -14.78 -14.63 10.19
CA PRO A 93 -15.31 -14.16 11.46
C PRO A 93 -14.50 -13.02 12.11
N VAL A 94 -15.19 -12.07 12.72
CA VAL A 94 -14.65 -10.93 13.45
C VAL A 94 -15.10 -11.03 14.91
N ALA A 95 -14.20 -10.76 15.87
CA ALA A 95 -14.54 -10.83 17.29
C ALA A 95 -15.36 -9.60 17.74
N THR A 96 -16.09 -9.70 18.85
CA THR A 96 -16.88 -8.62 19.49
C THR A 96 -16.04 -7.45 20.05
N GLY A 97 -14.78 -7.36 19.66
CA GLY A 97 -13.85 -6.31 20.06
C GLY A 97 -12.81 -6.08 18.97
N LYS A 98 -11.59 -5.67 19.36
CA LYS A 98 -10.51 -5.48 18.39
C LYS A 98 -10.10 -6.80 17.76
N THR A 99 -10.20 -6.90 16.44
CA THR A 99 -9.61 -7.98 15.65
C THR A 99 -8.40 -7.41 14.91
N GLU A 100 -7.22 -7.98 15.13
CA GLU A 100 -6.00 -7.49 14.47
C GLU A 100 -6.13 -7.58 12.94
N GLY A 101 -5.75 -6.51 12.24
CA GLY A 101 -5.88 -6.40 10.79
C GLY A 101 -7.32 -6.13 10.30
N VAL A 102 -8.31 -5.96 11.17
CA VAL A 102 -9.68 -5.58 10.78
C VAL A 102 -10.03 -4.22 11.39
N GLU A 103 -10.40 -3.28 10.53
CA GLU A 103 -10.73 -1.90 10.89
C GLU A 103 -12.13 -1.56 10.39
N ALA A 104 -13.05 -1.27 11.31
CA ALA A 104 -14.40 -0.82 10.99
C ALA A 104 -14.47 0.70 11.21
N GLU A 105 -14.86 1.44 10.17
CA GLU A 105 -14.96 2.90 10.21
C GLU A 105 -16.35 3.33 9.73
N ALA A 106 -16.98 4.23 10.48
CA ALA A 106 -18.20 4.89 10.06
C ALA A 106 -17.87 5.88 8.93
N VAL A 107 -18.56 5.75 7.80
CA VAL A 107 -18.52 6.74 6.71
C VAL A 107 -19.51 7.86 7.03
N ASP A 108 -20.71 7.48 7.48
CA ASP A 108 -21.76 8.34 8.02
C ASP A 108 -22.66 7.52 8.97
N ASP A 109 -23.75 8.11 9.47
CA ASP A 109 -24.67 7.46 10.43
C ASP A 109 -25.35 6.18 9.89
N SER A 110 -25.30 5.98 8.58
CA SER A 110 -25.93 4.88 7.85
C SER A 110 -24.97 4.03 7.04
N HIS A 111 -23.66 4.32 7.04
CA HIS A 111 -22.68 3.58 6.25
C HIS A 111 -21.43 3.23 7.05
N PHE A 112 -20.96 2.00 6.89
CA PHE A 112 -19.72 1.52 7.48
C PHE A 112 -18.86 0.83 6.44
N ASN A 113 -17.56 1.06 6.54
CA ASN A 113 -16.57 0.32 5.78
C ASN A 113 -15.77 -0.55 6.75
N VAL A 114 -15.62 -1.83 6.39
CA VAL A 114 -14.76 -2.77 7.12
C VAL A 114 -13.58 -3.13 6.24
N VAL A 115 -12.41 -2.62 6.59
CA VAL A 115 -11.14 -2.92 5.92
C VAL A 115 -10.54 -4.16 6.57
N ASP A 116 -10.31 -5.20 5.77
CA ASP A 116 -9.72 -6.46 6.20
C ASP A 116 -8.35 -6.64 5.55
N LYS A 117 -7.32 -6.51 6.38
CA LYS A 117 -5.90 -6.59 6.05
C LYS A 117 -5.27 -7.90 6.53
N ARG A 118 -6.06 -8.85 7.04
CA ARG A 118 -5.55 -10.12 7.61
C ARG A 118 -4.76 -10.96 6.60
N ALA A 119 -5.02 -10.77 5.30
CA ALA A 119 -4.28 -11.42 4.21
C ALA A 119 -3.03 -10.63 3.75
N GLY A 120 -2.64 -9.57 4.48
CA GLY A 120 -1.53 -8.67 4.17
C GLY A 120 -1.93 -7.48 3.29
N ASN A 121 -1.04 -6.48 3.20
CA ASN A 121 -1.31 -5.22 2.48
C ASN A 121 -1.49 -5.40 0.97
N SER A 122 -0.96 -6.50 0.42
CA SER A 122 -1.17 -6.88 -0.99
C SER A 122 -2.53 -7.53 -1.28
N ASN A 123 -3.33 -7.82 -0.25
CA ASN A 123 -4.59 -8.58 -0.37
C ASN A 123 -5.72 -7.96 0.46
N ILE A 124 -5.81 -6.63 0.48
CA ILE A 124 -6.81 -5.92 1.26
C ILE A 124 -8.20 -6.10 0.64
N LYS A 125 -9.18 -6.37 1.50
CA LYS A 125 -10.60 -6.35 1.14
C LYS A 125 -11.32 -5.26 1.92
N ILE A 126 -12.28 -4.59 1.28
CA ILE A 126 -13.17 -3.64 1.94
C ILE A 126 -14.61 -4.12 1.79
N PHE A 127 -15.32 -4.22 2.90
CA PHE A 127 -16.73 -4.58 2.93
C PHE A 127 -17.56 -3.35 3.28
N ASN A 128 -18.43 -2.94 2.36
CA ASN A 128 -19.23 -1.73 2.46
C ASN A 128 -20.64 -2.09 2.91
N PHE A 129 -21.04 -1.57 4.07
CA PHE A 129 -22.35 -1.81 4.67
C PHE A 129 -23.19 -0.54 4.66
N SER A 130 -24.49 -0.68 4.40
CA SER A 130 -25.46 0.39 4.55
C SER A 130 -26.60 -0.02 5.49
N ARG A 131 -27.15 0.96 6.22
CA ARG A 131 -28.24 0.76 7.17
C ARG A 131 -29.57 1.03 6.49
N GLN A 132 -30.43 0.02 6.52
CA GLN A 132 -31.85 0.14 6.19
C GLN A 132 -32.67 -0.22 7.43
N ALA A 133 -33.63 -1.15 7.31
CA ALA A 133 -34.26 -1.79 8.48
C ALA A 133 -33.26 -2.65 9.29
N CYS A 134 -32.18 -3.11 8.64
CA CYS A 134 -31.01 -3.73 9.24
C CYS A 134 -29.75 -3.28 8.47
N TRP A 135 -28.56 -3.56 9.00
CA TRP A 135 -27.33 -3.45 8.25
C TRP A 135 -27.28 -4.51 7.14
N VAL A 136 -26.88 -4.09 5.94
CA VAL A 136 -26.78 -4.93 4.75
C VAL A 136 -25.43 -4.71 4.10
N LEU A 137 -24.77 -5.80 3.70
CA LEU A 137 -23.56 -5.74 2.86
C LEU A 137 -23.96 -5.35 1.43
N GLU A 138 -23.57 -4.17 0.98
CA GLU A 138 -23.89 -3.67 -0.37
C GLU A 138 -22.70 -3.64 -1.32
N GLY A 139 -21.47 -3.75 -0.80
CA GLY A 139 -20.27 -3.73 -1.63
C GLY A 139 -19.13 -4.56 -1.07
N VAL A 140 -18.34 -5.13 -1.98
CA VAL A 140 -17.09 -5.83 -1.68
C VAL A 140 -16.02 -5.31 -2.64
N GLU A 141 -14.93 -4.83 -2.08
CA GLU A 141 -13.77 -4.38 -2.82
C GLU A 141 -12.62 -5.35 -2.61
N ASP A 142 -12.02 -5.81 -3.71
CA ASP A 142 -10.83 -6.64 -3.70
C ASP A 142 -9.67 -5.86 -4.35
N TRP A 143 -8.78 -5.37 -3.50
CA TRP A 143 -7.62 -4.58 -3.91
C TRP A 143 -6.39 -5.46 -4.17
N SER A 144 -6.57 -6.79 -4.28
CA SER A 144 -5.48 -7.70 -4.64
C SER A 144 -5.18 -7.71 -6.14
N ILE A 145 -3.93 -8.02 -6.48
CA ILE A 145 -3.48 -8.25 -7.86
C ILE A 145 -3.09 -9.72 -8.01
N SER A 146 -3.96 -10.48 -8.68
CA SER A 146 -3.74 -11.89 -8.99
C SER A 146 -2.62 -12.06 -10.02
N GLU A 147 -1.78 -13.09 -9.84
CA GLU A 147 -0.67 -13.41 -10.76
C GLU A 147 -1.13 -13.67 -12.19
N LYS A 148 -2.36 -14.17 -12.38
CA LYS A 148 -2.95 -14.39 -13.72
C LYS A 148 -3.13 -13.09 -14.52
N ASN A 149 -3.15 -11.95 -13.83
CA ASN A 149 -3.28 -10.63 -14.43
C ASN A 149 -1.91 -9.94 -14.60
N LEU A 150 -0.83 -10.56 -14.12
CA LEU A 150 0.53 -10.09 -14.29
C LEU A 150 1.11 -10.73 -15.55
N VAL A 151 1.76 -9.92 -16.39
CA VAL A 151 2.37 -10.38 -17.63
C VAL A 151 3.81 -9.91 -17.63
N VAL A 152 4.75 -10.79 -17.26
CA VAL A 152 6.17 -10.42 -17.15
C VAL A 152 7.05 -11.41 -17.89
N ALA A 153 7.93 -10.87 -18.74
CA ALA A 153 9.09 -11.60 -19.21
C ALA A 153 10.16 -11.56 -18.11
N SER A 154 10.87 -12.68 -17.89
CA SER A 154 12.01 -12.69 -16.98
C SER A 154 13.07 -11.69 -17.44
N THR A 155 13.56 -10.86 -16.52
CA THR A 155 14.74 -10.03 -16.76
C THR A 155 16.01 -10.81 -16.43
N PRO A 156 17.20 -10.37 -16.87
CA PRO A 156 18.45 -11.02 -16.49
C PRO A 156 18.76 -11.00 -14.99
N THR A 157 18.18 -10.06 -14.24
CA THR A 157 18.48 -9.78 -12.83
C THR A 157 17.43 -10.29 -11.85
N MET A 158 16.22 -10.60 -12.32
CA MET A 158 15.11 -11.09 -11.49
C MET A 158 14.59 -12.43 -12.01
N ASN A 159 14.32 -13.35 -11.10
CA ASN A 159 13.56 -14.57 -11.38
C ASN A 159 12.05 -14.26 -11.60
N THR A 160 11.26 -15.25 -11.98
CA THR A 160 9.81 -15.04 -12.27
C THR A 160 9.04 -14.51 -11.06
N SER A 161 9.31 -15.00 -9.85
CA SER A 161 8.62 -14.55 -8.63
C SER A 161 8.97 -13.09 -8.31
N GLU A 162 10.24 -12.72 -8.46
CA GLU A 162 10.70 -11.34 -8.24
C GLU A 162 10.08 -10.38 -9.26
N ASN A 163 9.93 -10.83 -10.51
CA ASN A 163 9.25 -10.06 -11.55
C ASN A 163 7.76 -9.81 -11.22
N PHE A 164 7.05 -10.80 -10.68
CA PHE A 164 5.68 -10.59 -10.20
C PHE A 164 5.62 -9.60 -9.04
N CYS A 165 6.55 -9.71 -8.09
CA CYS A 165 6.68 -8.74 -7.01
C CYS A 165 6.94 -7.33 -7.57
N TYR A 166 7.83 -7.18 -8.54
CA TYR A 166 8.16 -5.86 -9.09
C TYR A 166 6.95 -5.20 -9.76
N GLN A 167 6.18 -5.95 -10.56
CA GLN A 167 4.95 -5.40 -11.18
C GLN A 167 3.89 -5.02 -10.16
N ARG A 168 3.67 -5.85 -9.13
CA ARG A 168 2.76 -5.51 -8.03
C ARG A 168 3.22 -4.24 -7.32
N ALA A 169 4.53 -4.12 -7.05
CA ALA A 169 5.10 -2.95 -6.39
C ALA A 169 4.82 -1.67 -7.19
N GLN A 170 5.05 -1.69 -8.50
CA GLN A 170 4.76 -0.56 -9.38
C GLN A 170 3.27 -0.21 -9.41
N ALA A 171 2.40 -1.22 -9.49
CA ALA A 171 0.95 -1.02 -9.51
C ALA A 171 0.46 -0.38 -8.20
N PHE A 172 0.88 -0.91 -7.05
CA PHE A 172 0.50 -0.36 -5.75
C PHE A 172 1.10 1.04 -5.50
N ALA A 173 2.36 1.28 -5.88
CA ALA A 173 2.97 2.60 -5.78
C ALA A 173 2.22 3.63 -6.65
N GLY A 174 1.85 3.24 -7.87
CA GLY A 174 1.06 4.08 -8.78
C GLY A 174 -0.33 4.39 -8.22
N LEU A 175 -1.04 3.40 -7.69
CA LEU A 175 -2.35 3.61 -7.05
C LEU A 175 -2.24 4.49 -5.79
N GLY A 176 -1.22 4.27 -4.95
CA GLY A 176 -0.97 5.07 -3.75
C GLY A 176 -0.68 6.54 -4.08
N GLY A 177 0.17 6.79 -5.08
CA GLY A 177 0.57 8.14 -5.50
C GLY A 177 -0.52 8.99 -6.17
N LEU A 178 -1.69 8.43 -6.47
CA LEU A 178 -2.84 9.22 -6.92
C LEU A 178 -3.51 10.00 -5.78
N GLU A 179 -3.27 9.60 -4.53
CA GLU A 179 -3.81 10.24 -3.31
C GLU A 179 -5.35 10.40 -3.27
N GLN A 180 -6.06 9.67 -4.14
CA GLN A 180 -7.52 9.73 -4.27
C GLN A 180 -8.21 8.53 -3.62
N TYR A 181 -7.46 7.49 -3.26
CA TYR A 181 -8.00 6.27 -2.66
C TYR A 181 -7.75 6.27 -1.16
N ARG A 182 -8.74 5.78 -0.41
CA ARG A 182 -8.62 5.63 1.05
C ARG A 182 -7.38 4.85 1.47
N LEU A 183 -6.99 3.85 0.69
CA LEU A 183 -5.88 2.94 0.98
C LEU A 183 -4.49 3.52 0.63
N THR A 184 -4.33 4.83 0.40
CA THR A 184 -3.03 5.40 -0.03
C THR A 184 -1.85 4.93 0.83
N GLY A 185 -1.97 4.96 2.16
CA GLY A 185 -0.92 4.49 3.06
C GLY A 185 -0.65 2.99 2.90
N GLU A 186 -1.70 2.17 2.98
CA GLU A 186 -1.61 0.71 2.81
C GLU A 186 -1.03 0.29 1.45
N LEU A 187 -1.37 1.02 0.38
CA LEU A 187 -0.85 0.79 -0.96
C LEU A 187 0.66 1.07 -1.01
N PHE A 188 1.16 2.10 -0.33
CA PHE A 188 2.60 2.31 -0.20
C PHE A 188 3.28 1.22 0.65
N VAL A 189 2.62 0.71 1.70
CA VAL A 189 3.16 -0.44 2.45
C VAL A 189 3.23 -1.69 1.56
N ALA A 190 2.16 -1.98 0.82
CA ALA A 190 2.14 -3.09 -0.13
C ALA A 190 3.22 -2.92 -1.22
N ALA A 191 3.42 -1.70 -1.72
CA ALA A 191 4.47 -1.40 -2.69
C ALA A 191 5.86 -1.69 -2.10
N LEU A 192 6.14 -1.26 -0.87
CA LEU A 192 7.41 -1.49 -0.20
C LEU A 192 7.67 -2.99 0.03
N GLU A 193 6.69 -3.74 0.53
CA GLU A 193 6.77 -5.20 0.70
C GLU A 193 7.14 -5.90 -0.61
N ASN A 194 6.49 -5.49 -1.71
CA ASN A 194 6.72 -6.06 -3.03
C ASN A 194 8.05 -5.60 -3.65
N TYR A 195 8.52 -4.37 -3.46
CA TYR A 195 9.85 -3.96 -3.90
C TYR A 195 10.95 -4.72 -3.15
N VAL A 196 10.77 -4.95 -1.85
CA VAL A 196 11.68 -5.79 -1.05
C VAL A 196 11.71 -7.23 -1.59
N CYS A 197 10.54 -7.80 -1.94
CA CYS A 197 10.48 -9.11 -2.58
C CYS A 197 11.22 -9.13 -3.92
N ALA A 198 11.01 -8.11 -4.76
CA ALA A 198 11.68 -8.00 -6.06
C ALA A 198 13.20 -7.81 -5.94
N ALA A 199 13.66 -7.17 -4.86
CA ALA A 199 15.07 -6.96 -4.57
C ALA A 199 15.77 -8.16 -3.91
N ALA A 200 15.11 -9.32 -3.76
CA ALA A 200 15.64 -10.45 -3.00
C ALA A 200 16.99 -10.97 -3.55
N SER A 201 17.15 -11.03 -4.88
CA SER A 201 18.42 -11.37 -5.55
C SER A 201 19.36 -10.17 -5.76
N GLY A 202 19.03 -9.00 -5.20
CA GLY A 202 19.83 -7.78 -5.32
C GLY A 202 19.62 -7.03 -6.64
N ASP A 203 18.43 -7.10 -7.23
CA ASP A 203 18.11 -6.31 -8.43
C ASP A 203 18.32 -4.80 -8.14
N PRO A 204 19.14 -4.09 -8.93
CA PRO A 204 19.50 -2.71 -8.62
C PRO A 204 18.31 -1.76 -8.59
N GLN A 205 17.35 -1.91 -9.52
CA GLN A 205 16.22 -0.99 -9.65
C GLN A 205 15.19 -1.24 -8.55
N ALA A 206 14.82 -2.49 -8.30
CA ALA A 206 13.95 -2.85 -7.19
C ALA A 206 14.55 -2.42 -5.86
N SER A 207 15.86 -2.57 -5.69
CA SER A 207 16.56 -2.15 -4.47
C SER A 207 16.51 -0.64 -4.26
N LEU A 208 16.75 0.15 -5.32
CA LEU A 208 16.64 1.60 -5.26
C LEU A 208 15.22 2.05 -4.90
N SER A 209 14.22 1.46 -5.54
CA SER A 209 12.80 1.76 -5.26
C SER A 209 12.41 1.40 -3.82
N ALA A 210 12.83 0.24 -3.31
CA ALA A 210 12.57 -0.16 -1.92
C ALA A 210 13.20 0.80 -0.92
N ALA A 211 14.48 1.13 -1.09
CA ALA A 211 15.20 2.03 -0.19
C ALA A 211 14.64 3.46 -0.25
N GLY A 212 14.37 3.97 -1.45
CA GLY A 212 13.76 5.29 -1.64
C GLY A 212 12.38 5.40 -1.00
N LEU A 213 11.50 4.42 -1.24
CA LEU A 213 10.16 4.40 -0.64
C LEU A 213 10.23 4.31 0.89
N SER A 214 11.12 3.48 1.43
CA SER A 214 11.39 3.38 2.86
C SER A 214 11.84 4.69 3.51
N LEU A 215 12.58 5.54 2.78
CA LEU A 215 13.05 6.84 3.28
C LEU A 215 12.11 8.00 2.98
N SER A 216 11.04 7.78 2.20
CA SER A 216 10.11 8.84 1.80
C SER A 216 9.14 9.29 2.92
N GLY A 217 8.94 8.45 3.94
CA GLY A 217 7.89 8.64 4.95
C GLY A 217 6.48 8.19 4.50
N MET A 218 6.30 7.77 3.24
CA MET A 218 5.02 7.25 2.73
C MET A 218 4.73 5.80 3.16
N ALA A 219 5.78 5.04 3.49
CA ALA A 219 5.72 3.68 4.02
C ALA A 219 6.61 3.57 5.26
N PRO A 220 6.40 2.55 6.13
CA PRO A 220 7.27 2.30 7.26
C PRO A 220 8.73 2.20 6.84
N GLN A 221 9.60 2.93 7.54
CA GLN A 221 11.02 2.87 7.30
C GLN A 221 11.57 1.49 7.68
N LEU A 222 12.36 0.89 6.79
CA LEU A 222 13.08 -0.35 7.00
C LEU A 222 14.27 -0.16 7.95
N GLU A 223 14.69 -1.27 8.57
CA GLU A 223 15.92 -1.33 9.38
C GLU A 223 17.13 -0.80 8.61
N THR A 224 18.02 -0.09 9.32
CA THR A 224 19.14 0.66 8.75
C THR A 224 20.04 -0.23 7.89
N GLU A 225 20.36 -1.44 8.36
CA GLU A 225 21.21 -2.41 7.65
C GLU A 225 20.56 -2.88 6.35
N LYS A 226 19.22 -2.97 6.33
CA LYS A 226 18.47 -3.37 5.14
C LYS A 226 18.47 -2.24 4.11
N VAL A 227 18.29 -0.99 4.53
CA VAL A 227 18.39 0.18 3.64
C VAL A 227 19.80 0.27 3.04
N GLU A 228 20.84 0.07 3.84
CA GLU A 228 22.22 0.06 3.35
C GLU A 228 22.45 -1.05 2.30
N ALA A 229 21.97 -2.27 2.57
CA ALA A 229 22.10 -3.39 1.65
C ALA A 229 21.40 -3.12 0.31
N LEU A 230 20.20 -2.52 0.34
CA LEU A 230 19.46 -2.13 -0.85
C LEU A 230 20.21 -1.05 -1.65
N PHE A 231 20.75 -0.02 -0.99
CA PHE A 231 21.55 0.99 -1.68
C PHE A 231 22.87 0.43 -2.24
N LYS A 232 23.52 -0.51 -1.56
CA LYS A 232 24.68 -1.24 -2.10
C LYS A 232 24.33 -2.04 -3.35
N ALA A 233 23.18 -2.72 -3.36
CA ALA A 233 22.69 -3.42 -4.54
C ALA A 233 22.40 -2.46 -5.70
N ALA A 234 21.71 -1.34 -5.42
CA ALA A 234 21.44 -0.30 -6.41
C ALA A 234 22.73 0.33 -6.99
N ALA A 235 23.71 0.62 -6.14
CA ALA A 235 24.99 1.22 -6.52
C ALA A 235 25.83 0.33 -7.45
N THR A 236 25.48 -0.95 -7.62
CA THR A 236 26.22 -1.85 -8.53
C THR A 236 26.22 -1.34 -9.96
N THR A 237 25.08 -0.84 -10.43
CA THR A 237 24.87 -0.40 -11.83
C THR A 237 24.15 0.93 -11.98
N LEU A 238 23.54 1.47 -10.90
CA LEU A 238 22.78 2.72 -10.96
C LEU A 238 23.54 3.87 -10.33
N ALA A 239 23.74 4.95 -11.09
CA ALA A 239 24.36 6.18 -10.60
C ALA A 239 23.58 6.77 -9.41
N ASP A 240 22.25 6.77 -9.48
CA ASP A 240 21.37 7.22 -8.41
C ASP A 240 21.46 6.32 -7.17
N GLY A 241 21.68 5.02 -7.36
CA GLY A 241 21.96 4.09 -6.28
C GLY A 241 23.24 4.42 -5.54
N ALA A 242 24.32 4.71 -6.27
CA ALA A 242 25.60 5.11 -5.68
C ALA A 242 25.53 6.50 -5.01
N ALA A 243 24.83 7.46 -5.62
CA ALA A 243 24.59 8.78 -5.01
C ALA A 243 23.74 8.69 -3.73
N SER A 244 22.73 7.82 -3.73
CA SER A 244 21.90 7.56 -2.55
C SER A 244 22.70 6.86 -1.45
N LEU A 245 23.57 5.90 -1.79
CA LEU A 245 24.48 5.26 -0.84
C LEU A 245 25.47 6.26 -0.23
N SER A 246 25.97 7.21 -1.02
CA SER A 246 26.80 8.32 -0.52
C SER A 246 26.06 9.15 0.53
N THR A 247 24.82 9.53 0.23
CA THR A 247 23.95 10.28 1.16
C THR A 247 23.67 9.47 2.43
N PHE A 248 23.41 8.17 2.29
CA PHE A 248 23.20 7.26 3.40
C PHE A 248 24.45 7.16 4.30
N TYR A 249 25.66 7.12 3.76
CA TYR A 249 26.87 7.13 4.58
C TYR A 249 27.04 8.42 5.39
N CYS A 250 26.52 9.55 4.91
CA CYS A 250 26.52 10.78 5.71
C CYS A 250 25.43 10.78 6.78
N TYR A 251 24.18 10.49 6.41
CA TYR A 251 23.00 10.80 7.24
C TYR A 251 22.18 9.58 7.66
N GLY A 252 22.49 8.41 7.08
CA GLY A 252 21.82 7.14 7.36
C GLY A 252 20.39 7.16 6.87
N ASN A 253 19.50 6.66 7.73
CA ASN A 253 18.06 6.65 7.51
C ASN A 253 17.40 8.03 7.70
N ASN A 254 18.14 9.10 7.96
CA ASN A 254 17.53 10.42 8.13
C ASN A 254 17.06 10.97 6.78
N PRO A 255 15.74 11.20 6.58
CA PRO A 255 15.23 11.76 5.34
C PRO A 255 15.63 13.22 5.13
N VAL A 256 16.05 13.92 6.20
CA VAL A 256 16.52 15.30 6.14
C VAL A 256 18.03 15.33 6.40
N PRO A 257 18.85 15.68 5.39
CA PRO A 257 20.30 15.80 5.55
C PRO A 257 20.69 16.89 6.55
N GLU A 258 20.95 16.51 7.80
CA GLU A 258 21.36 17.43 8.87
C GLU A 258 22.73 17.06 9.45
N GLY A 259 23.53 18.08 9.75
CA GLY A 259 24.84 17.93 10.39
C GLY A 259 25.99 17.55 9.46
N PRO A 260 27.20 17.32 10.03
CA PRO A 260 28.36 16.88 9.27
C PRO A 260 28.21 15.42 8.81
N CYS A 261 28.87 15.06 7.71
CA CYS A 261 28.87 13.70 7.21
C CYS A 261 29.54 12.74 8.21
N ARG A 262 28.88 11.63 8.55
CA ARG A 262 29.41 10.64 9.51
C ARG A 262 30.53 9.77 8.92
N HIS A 263 30.43 9.42 7.64
CA HIS A 263 31.41 8.57 6.95
C HIS A 263 31.89 9.21 5.65
N PRO A 264 32.66 10.33 5.73
CA PRO A 264 33.03 11.14 4.56
C PRO A 264 33.82 10.39 3.49
N GLU A 265 34.75 9.51 3.86
CA GLU A 265 35.54 8.72 2.90
C GLU A 265 34.68 7.72 2.11
N GLN A 266 33.74 7.04 2.78
CA GLN A 266 32.82 6.13 2.13
C GLN A 266 31.83 6.89 1.23
N ALA A 267 31.35 8.03 1.71
CA ALA A 267 30.47 8.91 0.94
C ALA A 267 31.16 9.46 -0.32
N GLU A 268 32.41 9.93 -0.23
CA GLU A 268 33.17 10.39 -1.38
C GLU A 268 33.35 9.27 -2.41
N LYS A 269 33.73 8.07 -1.94
CA LYS A 269 33.95 6.92 -2.82
C LYS A 269 32.72 6.58 -3.67
N GLU A 270 31.54 6.52 -3.05
CA GLU A 270 30.31 6.22 -3.79
C GLU A 270 29.85 7.38 -4.66
N LEU A 271 30.15 8.63 -4.27
CA LEU A 271 29.86 9.80 -5.09
C LEU A 271 30.76 9.84 -6.35
N ILE A 272 32.04 9.49 -6.22
CA ILE A 272 32.96 9.27 -7.35
C ILE A 272 32.44 8.14 -8.25
N ARG A 273 31.91 7.07 -7.66
CA ARG A 273 31.30 5.98 -8.42
C ARG A 273 30.09 6.46 -9.23
N ALA A 274 29.18 7.21 -8.62
CA ALA A 274 28.03 7.82 -9.30
C ALA A 274 28.46 8.74 -10.46
N ALA A 275 29.48 9.58 -10.24
CA ALA A 275 30.03 10.44 -11.26
C ALA A 275 30.71 9.64 -12.40
N SER A 276 31.42 8.55 -12.06
CA SER A 276 32.04 7.65 -13.05
C SER A 276 31.00 6.92 -13.91
N MET A 277 29.80 6.69 -13.38
CA MET A 277 28.64 6.20 -14.14
C MET A 277 27.95 7.30 -14.98
N GLY A 278 28.47 8.53 -14.95
CA GLY A 278 28.03 9.63 -15.80
C GLY A 278 27.02 10.58 -15.17
N SER A 279 26.69 10.45 -13.88
CA SER A 279 25.75 11.35 -13.20
C SER A 279 26.33 12.77 -13.08
N ALA A 280 25.71 13.72 -13.79
CA ALA A 280 26.10 15.13 -13.72
C ALA A 280 25.77 15.75 -12.36
N ASP A 281 24.72 15.27 -11.69
CA ASP A 281 24.39 15.69 -10.31
C ASP A 281 25.45 15.24 -9.32
N ALA A 282 25.97 14.01 -9.45
CA ALA A 282 27.07 13.53 -8.61
C ALA A 282 28.35 14.34 -8.84
N MET A 283 28.65 14.71 -10.09
CA MET A 283 29.77 15.60 -10.42
C MET A 283 29.60 16.99 -9.79
N ASN A 284 28.39 17.57 -9.85
CA ASN A 284 28.09 18.83 -9.16
C ASN A 284 28.28 18.69 -7.65
N TYR A 285 27.80 17.60 -7.04
CA TYR A 285 27.95 17.35 -5.61
C TYR A 285 29.42 17.14 -5.19
N LEU A 286 30.25 16.49 -6.02
CA LEU A 286 31.70 16.43 -5.79
C LEU A 286 32.32 17.82 -5.82
N GLY A 287 31.93 18.65 -6.81
CA GLY A 287 32.37 20.03 -6.90
C GLY A 287 32.06 20.82 -5.62
N TYR A 288 30.83 20.69 -5.13
CA TYR A 288 30.39 21.30 -3.88
C TYR A 288 31.13 20.76 -2.66
N SER A 289 31.42 19.45 -2.63
CA SER A 289 32.22 18.85 -1.57
C SER A 289 33.65 19.41 -1.52
N PHE A 290 34.30 19.61 -2.67
CA PHE A 290 35.60 20.26 -2.75
C PHE A 290 35.56 21.75 -2.43
N GLU A 291 34.48 22.45 -2.77
CA GLU A 291 34.35 23.88 -2.48
C GLU A 291 34.21 24.15 -0.98
N GLU A 292 33.34 23.39 -0.31
CA GLU A 292 33.00 23.60 1.11
C GLU A 292 33.83 22.75 2.06
N GLY A 293 34.51 21.72 1.54
CA GLY A 293 35.24 20.75 2.33
C GLY A 293 34.34 19.81 3.13
N ARG A 294 33.20 19.38 2.55
CA ARG A 294 32.16 18.60 3.28
C ARG A 294 32.49 17.13 3.44
N LEU A 295 33.01 16.48 2.40
CA LEU A 295 33.46 15.08 2.45
C LEU A 295 34.97 14.96 2.44
N VAL A 296 35.66 16.03 2.06
CA VAL A 296 37.10 16.05 1.75
C VAL A 296 37.68 17.39 2.13
N THR A 297 39.01 17.52 2.10
CA THR A 297 39.66 18.82 2.23
C THR A 297 39.27 19.74 1.08
N LYS A 298 39.05 21.02 1.39
CA LYS A 298 38.70 22.06 0.41
C LYS A 298 39.76 22.16 -0.70
N ASP A 299 39.31 22.14 -1.96
CA ASP A 299 40.13 22.25 -3.17
C ASP A 299 39.36 22.98 -4.29
N MET A 300 39.55 24.28 -4.40
CA MET A 300 38.82 25.10 -5.39
C MET A 300 39.12 24.71 -6.84
N SER A 301 40.31 24.21 -7.14
CA SER A 301 40.66 23.80 -8.51
C SER A 301 39.92 22.53 -8.92
N ARG A 302 39.81 21.55 -8.01
CA ARG A 302 38.96 20.36 -8.22
C ARG A 302 37.49 20.72 -8.26
N ALA A 303 37.03 21.65 -7.42
CA ALA A 303 35.65 22.14 -7.45
C ALA A 303 35.27 22.69 -8.83
N LEU A 304 36.10 23.59 -9.38
CA LEU A 304 35.92 24.17 -10.72
C LEU A 304 35.95 23.10 -11.83
N ALA A 305 36.85 22.11 -11.73
CA ALA A 305 36.93 21.01 -12.69
C ALA A 305 35.66 20.16 -12.70
N CYS A 306 35.14 19.82 -11.50
CA CYS A 306 33.89 19.10 -11.35
C CYS A 306 32.67 19.87 -11.86
N TYR A 307 32.55 21.16 -11.51
CA TYR A 307 31.44 21.97 -11.98
C TYR A 307 31.45 22.17 -13.50
N ARG A 308 32.64 22.34 -14.10
CA ARG A 308 32.77 22.38 -15.56
C ARG A 308 32.30 21.07 -16.19
N LEU A 309 32.79 19.92 -15.69
CA LEU A 309 32.41 18.61 -16.22
C LEU A 309 30.89 18.35 -16.10
N ALA A 310 30.28 18.73 -14.98
CA ALA A 310 28.85 18.62 -14.77
C ALA A 310 28.05 19.56 -15.70
N ALA A 311 28.49 20.82 -15.85
CA ALA A 311 27.86 21.80 -16.72
C ALA A 311 27.92 21.38 -18.20
N ASP A 312 29.06 20.82 -18.65
CA ASP A 312 29.23 20.28 -20.00
C ASP A 312 28.28 19.10 -20.28
N LYS A 313 27.78 18.45 -19.23
CA LYS A 313 26.75 17.40 -19.28
C LYS A 313 25.32 17.92 -19.04
N GLY A 314 25.12 19.24 -19.03
CA GLY A 314 23.82 19.88 -18.92
C GLY A 314 23.32 20.10 -17.49
N ASN A 315 24.20 20.06 -16.47
CA ASN A 315 23.80 20.40 -15.11
C ASN A 315 23.77 21.92 -14.91
N ASP A 316 22.58 22.50 -14.90
CA ASP A 316 22.38 23.95 -14.75
C ASP A 316 22.85 24.48 -13.39
N THR A 317 22.69 23.71 -12.33
CA THR A 317 23.18 24.06 -10.98
C THR A 317 24.70 24.19 -10.99
N ALA A 318 25.39 23.26 -11.63
CA ALA A 318 26.84 23.30 -11.79
C ALA A 318 27.29 24.48 -12.65
N ALA A 319 26.57 24.81 -13.73
CA ALA A 319 26.87 25.98 -14.54
C ALA A 319 26.75 27.29 -13.72
N GLY A 320 25.73 27.38 -12.87
CA GLY A 320 25.57 28.47 -11.90
C GLY A 320 26.72 28.56 -10.89
N ASN A 321 27.10 27.43 -10.29
CA ASN A 321 28.24 27.34 -9.36
C ASN A 321 29.56 27.71 -10.02
N LEU A 322 29.80 27.24 -11.25
CA LEU A 322 30.98 27.57 -12.04
C LEU A 322 31.07 29.07 -12.31
N LYS A 323 29.95 29.69 -12.72
CA LYS A 323 29.88 31.14 -12.96
C LYS A 323 30.16 31.93 -11.68
N ARG A 324 29.57 31.51 -10.55
CA ARG A 324 29.79 32.14 -9.24
C ARG A 324 31.25 32.06 -8.82
N LEU A 325 31.87 30.88 -8.88
CA LEU A 325 33.27 30.69 -8.48
C LEU A 325 34.26 31.45 -9.39
N ASN A 326 34.05 31.44 -10.72
CA ASN A 326 34.91 32.19 -11.64
C ASN A 326 34.84 33.71 -11.40
N ALA A 327 33.70 34.23 -10.94
CA ALA A 327 33.55 35.64 -10.59
C ALA A 327 34.22 35.99 -9.24
N GLN A 328 34.32 35.03 -8.32
CA GLN A 328 34.90 35.21 -6.99
C GLN A 328 36.43 35.04 -6.96
N ASP A 329 36.97 34.12 -7.77
CA ASP A 329 38.40 33.79 -7.77
C ASP A 329 38.91 33.48 -9.18
N ALA A 330 39.27 34.54 -9.91
CA ALA A 330 39.82 34.43 -11.25
C ALA A 330 41.18 33.71 -11.28
N ALA A 331 41.94 33.68 -10.18
CA ALA A 331 43.24 33.03 -10.13
C ALA A 331 43.10 31.50 -10.03
N ALA A 332 42.17 30.99 -9.20
CA ALA A 332 41.86 29.56 -9.11
C ALA A 332 41.37 28.98 -10.46
N SER A 333 40.73 29.80 -11.30
CA SER A 333 40.25 29.43 -12.64
C SER A 333 41.35 29.02 -13.63
N THR A 334 42.61 29.39 -13.34
CA THR A 334 43.75 29.16 -14.25
C THR A 334 44.53 27.87 -13.95
N LYS A 335 44.29 27.23 -12.79
CA LYS A 335 44.98 25.99 -12.41
C LYS A 335 44.22 24.78 -12.94
N THR A 336 44.82 24.08 -13.89
CA THR A 336 44.27 22.82 -14.44
C THR A 336 44.18 21.76 -13.33
N SER A 337 43.02 21.13 -13.20
CA SER A 337 42.76 20.03 -12.28
C SER A 337 41.75 19.06 -12.89
N TYR A 338 41.52 17.93 -12.22
CA TYR A 338 40.54 16.90 -12.59
C TYR A 338 39.50 16.74 -11.48
N CYS A 339 38.32 16.24 -11.84
CA CYS A 339 37.25 16.05 -10.86
C CYS A 339 37.49 14.80 -9.98
N TYR A 340 37.66 13.63 -10.62
CA TYR A 340 37.92 12.33 -10.02
C TYR A 340 38.70 11.44 -11.00
#